data_AF-A0A4U3MLL5-F1
#
_entry.id   AF-A0A4U3MLL5-F1
#
_cell.length_a   1.000
_cell.length_b   1.000
_cell.length_c   1.000
_cell.angle_alpha   90.00
_cell.angle_beta   90.00
_cell.angle_gamma   90.00
#
_symmetry.space_group_name_H-M   'P 1'
#
loop_
_entity.id
_entity.type
_entity.pdbx_description
1 polymer ?
#
loop_
_entity_poly.entity_id
_entity_poly.type
_entity_poly.pdbx_seq_one_letter_code
_entity_poly.pdbx_strand_id
1 'polypeptide(L)'
;MLAPHRIAGDFVERSMQGRPVTGPPDDISPAIERLERRSYITYLSRLNAYRRLAHANMAWNVALVALSTSTVIASVGTLVEKEMYGKGGDALMVALAVFSLSISLVVSGVGYGTRAKAMEENYKRIQQISVSVENLKEYAGPDRREKYQKLQDEYDVAMTSSENHTAHDYRRTQSIPPHSGFGFWRHVRGFFGWLGHFAAVTFPYMSLIVPVALLVPFGVWFVNGL
;
A
#
# COMPACT_ATOMS: atom_id res chain seq x y z
N MET A 1 -26.05 -15.34 -0.34
CA MET A 1 -24.82 -14.66 -0.80
C MET A 1 -25.18 -13.25 -1.24
N LEU A 2 -25.02 -12.26 -0.36
CA LEU A 2 -25.30 -10.86 -0.64
C LEU A 2 -23.97 -10.09 -0.64
N ALA A 3 -23.76 -9.27 -1.66
CA ALA A 3 -22.49 -8.59 -1.93
C ALA A 3 -22.13 -7.58 -0.83
N PRO A 4 -20.92 -7.65 -0.22
CA PRO A 4 -20.51 -6.80 0.90
C PRO A 4 -20.26 -5.33 0.51
N HIS A 5 -20.37 -4.97 -0.78
CA HIS A 5 -19.98 -3.65 -1.28
C HIS A 5 -21.13 -2.62 -1.28
N ARG A 6 -22.40 -3.06 -1.18
CA ARG A 6 -23.57 -2.17 -1.28
C ARG A 6 -24.02 -1.59 0.07
N ILE A 7 -23.78 -2.31 1.16
CA ILE A 7 -24.14 -1.87 2.53
C ILE A 7 -23.21 -0.74 3.01
N ALA A 8 -21.97 -0.71 2.51
CA ALA A 8 -21.01 0.34 2.85
C ALA A 8 -21.34 1.71 2.23
N GLY A 9 -22.06 1.74 1.09
CA GLY A 9 -22.41 2.98 0.38
C GLY A 9 -23.51 3.78 1.08
N ASP A 10 -24.65 3.15 1.34
CA ASP A 10 -25.83 3.81 1.93
C ASP A 10 -25.61 4.25 3.39
N PHE A 11 -24.64 3.64 4.10
CA PHE A 11 -24.28 3.99 5.48
C PHE A 11 -23.32 5.19 5.56
N VAL A 12 -22.55 5.45 4.49
CA VAL A 12 -21.64 6.62 4.42
C VAL A 12 -22.44 7.91 4.20
N GLU A 13 -23.49 7.88 3.38
CA GLU A 13 -24.27 9.05 3.01
C GLU A 13 -25.13 9.60 4.17
N ARG A 14 -25.66 8.74 5.05
CA ARG A 14 -26.37 9.17 6.27
C ARG A 14 -25.45 9.77 7.35
N SER A 15 -24.14 9.65 7.22
CA SER A 15 -23.18 9.97 8.28
C SER A 15 -22.56 11.38 8.22
N MET A 16 -22.94 12.19 7.23
CA MET A 16 -22.57 13.61 7.12
C MET A 16 -23.58 14.54 7.81
N GLN A 17 -24.77 14.04 8.15
CA GLN A 17 -25.74 14.79 8.95
C GLN A 17 -25.51 14.47 10.43
N GLY A 18 -24.67 15.29 11.07
CA GLY A 18 -24.51 15.27 12.52
C GLY A 18 -25.85 15.51 13.19
N ARG A 19 -26.52 14.45 13.62
CA ARG A 19 -27.68 14.58 14.50
C ARG A 19 -27.18 14.99 15.89
N PRO A 20 -27.77 16.02 16.51
CA PRO A 20 -27.48 16.35 17.89
C PRO A 20 -27.86 15.19 18.80
N VAL A 21 -27.02 14.93 19.81
CA VAL A 21 -27.22 13.88 20.81
C VAL A 21 -28.40 14.29 21.68
N THR A 22 -29.56 13.66 21.51
CA THR A 22 -30.77 13.89 22.32
C THR A 22 -30.97 12.80 23.39
N GLY A 23 -29.87 12.26 23.91
CA GLY A 23 -29.86 11.32 25.03
C GLY A 23 -29.59 12.01 26.37
N PRO A 24 -29.89 11.39 27.52
CA PRO A 24 -29.54 11.93 28.83
C PRO A 24 -28.03 12.21 28.92
N PRO A 25 -27.59 13.22 29.70
CA PRO A 25 -26.22 13.74 29.69
C PRO A 25 -25.10 12.73 30.05
N ASP A 26 -25.47 11.56 30.59
CA ASP A 26 -24.55 10.46 30.93
C ASP A 26 -24.56 9.28 29.93
N ASP A 27 -25.34 9.36 28.85
CA ASP A 27 -25.35 8.31 27.83
C ASP A 27 -24.11 8.42 26.91
N ILE A 28 -23.09 7.63 27.24
CA ILE A 28 -21.86 7.48 26.45
C ILE A 28 -22.00 6.52 25.26
N SER A 29 -23.14 5.84 25.11
CA SER A 29 -23.40 4.90 24.01
C SER A 29 -23.16 5.49 22.61
N PRO A 30 -23.63 6.72 22.26
CA PRO A 30 -23.32 7.33 20.96
C PRO A 30 -21.83 7.68 20.79
N ALA A 31 -21.09 7.90 21.89
CA ALA A 31 -19.64 8.13 21.82
C ALA A 31 -18.87 6.84 21.54
N ILE A 32 -19.27 5.74 22.19
CA ILE A 32 -18.74 4.38 21.96
C ILE A 32 -18.96 3.97 20.50
N GLU A 33 -20.17 4.15 19.96
CA GLU A 33 -20.50 3.80 18.57
C GLU A 33 -19.66 4.60 17.56
N ARG A 34 -19.40 5.89 17.83
CA ARG A 34 -18.51 6.70 16.99
C ARG A 34 -17.07 6.21 17.03
N LEU A 35 -16.57 5.82 18.21
CA LEU A 35 -15.21 5.31 18.37
C LEU A 35 -15.05 3.94 17.68
N GLU A 36 -16.04 3.05 17.80
CA GLU A 36 -16.13 1.76 17.11
C GLU A 36 -15.99 1.96 15.60
N ARG A 37 -16.85 2.83 15.03
CA ARG A 37 -16.84 3.11 13.59
C ARG A 37 -15.53 3.71 13.12
N ARG A 38 -14.99 4.70 13.85
CA ARG A 38 -13.72 5.36 13.49
C ARG A 38 -12.55 4.39 13.55
N SER A 39 -12.45 3.61 14.63
CA SER A 39 -11.38 2.61 14.79
C SER A 39 -11.44 1.53 13.72
N TYR A 40 -12.64 1.04 13.39
CA TYR A 40 -12.83 0.05 12.31
C TYR A 40 -12.43 0.58 10.92
N ILE A 41 -12.85 1.81 10.55
CA ILE A 41 -12.48 2.43 9.26
C ILE A 41 -10.96 2.66 9.20
N THR A 42 -10.37 3.13 10.30
CA THR A 42 -8.93 3.33 10.42
C THR A 42 -8.17 2.01 10.29
N TYR A 43 -8.65 0.93 10.93
CA TYR A 43 -8.09 -0.42 10.78
C TYR A 43 -8.07 -0.86 9.31
N LEU A 44 -9.22 -0.77 8.63
CA LEU A 44 -9.33 -1.23 7.24
C LEU A 44 -8.46 -0.42 6.28
N SER A 45 -8.38 0.90 6.48
CA SER A 45 -7.53 1.76 5.65
C SER A 45 -6.05 1.44 5.83
N ARG A 46 -5.60 1.21 7.06
CA ARG A 46 -4.21 0.83 7.38
C ARG A 46 -3.86 -0.57 6.86
N LEU A 47 -4.80 -1.52 6.95
CA LEU A 47 -4.62 -2.86 6.37
C LEU A 47 -4.43 -2.80 4.85
N ASN A 48 -5.22 -1.98 4.15
CA ASN A 48 -5.08 -1.81 2.70
C ASN A 48 -3.78 -1.10 2.32
N ALA A 49 -3.36 -0.11 3.11
CA ALA A 49 -2.06 0.54 2.93
C ALA A 49 -0.90 -0.44 3.13
N TYR A 50 -0.96 -1.28 4.17
CA TYR A 50 -0.01 -2.37 4.41
C TYR A 50 0.07 -3.31 3.20
N ARG A 51 -1.07 -3.84 2.74
CA ARG A 51 -1.10 -4.75 1.58
C ARG A 51 -0.46 -4.12 0.35
N ARG A 52 -0.79 -2.85 0.05
CA ARG A 52 -0.19 -2.15 -1.09
C ARG A 52 1.33 -2.02 -0.96
N LEU A 53 1.83 -1.62 0.21
CA LEU A 53 3.28 -1.50 0.45
C LEU A 53 3.98 -2.86 0.39
N ALA A 54 3.38 -3.90 0.95
CA ALA A 54 3.90 -5.26 0.91
C ALA A 54 3.96 -5.82 -0.52
N HIS A 55 2.90 -5.63 -1.31
CA HIS A 55 2.89 -6.00 -2.72
C HIS A 55 3.91 -5.22 -3.54
N ALA A 56 4.05 -3.91 -3.33
CA ALA A 56 5.08 -3.11 -4.00
C ALA A 56 6.48 -3.61 -3.65
N ASN A 57 6.76 -3.88 -2.36
CA ASN A 57 8.04 -4.44 -1.93
C ASN A 57 8.33 -5.78 -2.62
N MET A 58 7.37 -6.70 -2.62
CA MET A 58 7.52 -8.00 -3.27
C MET A 58 7.76 -7.84 -4.78
N ALA A 59 6.96 -7.03 -5.46
CA ALA A 59 7.05 -6.84 -6.91
C ALA A 59 8.41 -6.26 -7.33
N TRP A 60 8.91 -5.25 -6.64
CA TRP A 60 10.23 -4.68 -6.91
C TRP A 60 11.38 -5.66 -6.66
N ASN A 61 11.33 -6.41 -5.56
CA ASN A 61 12.35 -7.42 -5.27
C ASN A 61 12.34 -8.55 -6.31
N VAL A 62 11.16 -9.05 -6.69
CA VAL A 62 11.02 -10.09 -7.73
C VAL A 62 11.54 -9.58 -9.07
N ALA A 63 11.21 -8.36 -9.46
CA ALA A 63 11.69 -7.76 -10.70
C ALA A 63 13.21 -7.62 -10.72
N LEU A 64 13.82 -7.17 -9.62
CA LEU A 64 15.27 -7.04 -9.50
C LEU A 64 15.98 -8.40 -9.55
N VAL A 65 15.44 -9.41 -8.86
CA VAL A 65 15.99 -10.78 -8.89
C VAL A 65 15.87 -11.38 -10.29
N ALA A 66 14.74 -11.20 -10.96
CA ALA A 66 14.55 -11.68 -12.32
C ALA A 66 15.52 -11.01 -13.31
N LEU A 67 15.66 -9.68 -13.22
CA LEU A 67 16.57 -8.89 -14.04
C LEU A 67 18.02 -9.31 -13.81
N SER A 68 18.47 -9.40 -12.55
CA SER A 68 19.85 -9.77 -12.23
C SER A 68 20.16 -11.20 -12.66
N THR A 69 19.27 -12.16 -12.39
CA THR A 69 19.44 -13.56 -12.79
C THR A 69 19.50 -13.70 -14.31
N SER A 70 18.61 -13.03 -15.04
CA SER A 70 18.60 -13.06 -16.51
C SER A 70 19.84 -12.39 -17.10
N THR A 71 20.30 -11.30 -16.50
CA THR A 71 21.54 -10.61 -16.93
C THR A 71 22.75 -11.52 -16.72
N VAL A 72 22.82 -12.27 -15.61
CA VAL A 72 23.89 -13.24 -15.35
C VAL A 72 23.85 -14.39 -16.36
N ILE A 73 22.68 -14.99 -16.61
CA ILE A 73 22.53 -16.05 -17.61
C ILE A 73 22.94 -15.55 -19.00
N ALA A 74 22.48 -14.36 -19.38
CA ALA A 74 22.82 -13.75 -20.66
C ALA A 74 24.33 -13.43 -20.77
N SER A 75 24.95 -12.98 -19.68
CA SER A 75 26.40 -12.75 -19.60
C SER A 75 27.21 -14.06 -19.71
N VAL A 76 26.69 -15.17 -19.19
CA VAL A 76 27.30 -16.49 -19.41
C VAL A 76 27.12 -16.93 -20.87
N GLY A 77 25.96 -16.65 -21.48
CA GLY A 77 25.71 -16.92 -22.90
C GLY A 77 26.70 -16.19 -23.81
N THR A 78 26.99 -14.91 -23.56
CA THR A 78 27.95 -14.14 -24.36
C THR A 78 29.39 -14.67 -24.28
N LEU A 79 29.74 -15.39 -23.21
CA LEU A 79 31.04 -16.05 -23.11
C LEU A 79 31.17 -17.24 -24.07
N VAL A 80 30.06 -17.91 -24.37
CA VAL A 80 30.04 -19.07 -25.28
C VAL A 80 29.95 -18.62 -26.73
N GLU A 81 29.01 -17.72 -27.02
CA GLU A 81 28.80 -17.16 -28.36
C GLU A 81 28.78 -15.63 -28.28
N LYS A 82 29.88 -15.00 -28.71
CA LYS A 82 30.08 -13.55 -28.59
C LYS A 82 29.09 -12.74 -29.41
N GLU A 83 28.52 -13.31 -30.47
CA GLU A 83 27.55 -12.60 -31.32
C GLU A 83 26.09 -12.85 -30.92
N MET A 84 25.82 -13.57 -29.83
CA MET A 84 24.46 -13.94 -29.39
C MET A 84 23.54 -12.73 -29.17
N TYR A 85 24.09 -11.60 -28.71
CA TYR A 85 23.37 -10.33 -28.51
C TYR A 85 23.91 -9.22 -29.43
N GLY A 86 24.64 -9.60 -30.50
CA GLY A 86 25.31 -8.70 -31.43
C GLY A 86 26.63 -8.12 -30.91
N LYS A 87 27.28 -7.28 -31.73
CA LYS A 87 28.62 -6.70 -31.48
C LYS A 87 28.74 -5.88 -30.19
N GLY A 88 27.62 -5.49 -29.59
CA GLY A 88 27.54 -4.71 -28.35
C GLY A 88 27.03 -5.48 -27.14
N GLY A 89 26.94 -6.81 -27.19
CA GLY A 89 26.39 -7.64 -26.11
C GLY A 89 27.04 -7.39 -24.76
N ASP A 90 28.37 -7.31 -24.71
CA ASP A 90 29.12 -7.06 -23.47
C ASP A 90 28.78 -5.69 -22.86
N ALA A 91 28.70 -4.64 -23.70
CA ALA A 91 28.33 -3.30 -23.25
C ALA A 91 26.89 -3.24 -22.73
N LEU A 92 25.97 -3.98 -23.36
CA LEU A 92 24.58 -4.10 -22.92
C LEU A 92 24.50 -4.75 -21.53
N MET A 93 25.22 -5.85 -21.27
CA MET A 93 25.20 -6.52 -19.97
C MET A 93 25.75 -5.62 -18.86
N VAL A 94 26.84 -4.89 -19.12
CA VAL A 94 27.38 -3.92 -18.16
C VAL A 94 26.37 -2.80 -17.87
N ALA A 95 25.73 -2.26 -18.90
CA ALA A 95 24.71 -1.22 -18.72
C ALA A 95 23.51 -1.71 -17.89
N LEU A 96 23.03 -2.93 -18.14
CA LEU A 96 21.95 -3.56 -17.39
C LEU A 96 22.34 -3.82 -15.92
N ALA A 97 23.57 -4.25 -15.66
CA ALA A 97 24.07 -4.45 -14.30
C ALA A 97 24.12 -3.12 -13.52
N VAL A 98 24.64 -2.04 -14.13
CA VAL A 98 24.65 -0.70 -13.52
C VAL A 98 23.23 -0.22 -13.26
N PHE A 99 22.31 -0.40 -14.21
CA PHE A 99 20.91 0.02 -14.06
C PHE A 99 20.20 -0.76 -12.96
N SER A 100 20.39 -2.09 -12.90
CA SER A 100 19.86 -2.94 -11.82
C SER A 100 20.38 -2.48 -10.45
N LEU A 101 21.67 -2.14 -10.36
CA LEU A 101 22.26 -1.62 -9.14
C LEU A 101 21.61 -0.29 -8.73
N SER A 102 21.48 0.66 -9.65
CA SER A 102 20.83 1.96 -9.39
C SER A 102 19.39 1.79 -8.89
N ILE A 103 18.61 0.92 -9.51
CA ILE A 103 17.23 0.65 -9.06
C ILE A 103 17.23 0.02 -7.68
N SER A 104 18.14 -0.93 -7.39
CA SER A 104 18.21 -1.58 -6.08
C SER A 104 18.44 -0.57 -4.94
N LEU A 105 19.29 0.44 -5.18
CA LEU A 105 19.57 1.51 -4.24
C LEU A 105 18.33 2.38 -3.99
N VAL A 106 17.58 2.72 -5.05
CA VAL A 106 16.33 3.48 -4.93
C VAL A 106 15.28 2.68 -4.15
N VAL A 107 15.06 1.41 -4.49
CA VAL A 107 14.09 0.54 -3.81
C VAL A 107 14.44 0.38 -2.34
N SER A 108 15.73 0.17 -2.03
CA SER A 108 16.24 0.10 -0.67
C SER A 108 16.03 1.42 0.08
N GLY A 109 16.29 2.56 -0.58
CA GLY A 109 16.12 3.90 0.01
C GLY A 109 14.67 4.25 0.32
N VAL A 110 13.70 3.80 -0.49
CA VAL A 110 12.27 4.03 -0.22
C VAL A 110 11.77 3.23 0.98
N GLY A 111 12.43 2.12 1.33
CA GLY A 111 12.12 1.36 2.54
C GLY A 111 10.71 0.76 2.57
N TYR A 112 10.22 0.24 1.43
CA TYR A 112 8.85 -0.33 1.36
C TYR A 112 8.60 -1.40 2.43
N GLY A 113 9.59 -2.27 2.70
CA GLY A 113 9.50 -3.31 3.72
C GLY A 113 9.41 -2.78 5.15
N THR A 114 10.25 -1.79 5.52
CA THR A 114 10.22 -1.20 6.87
C THR A 114 8.91 -0.45 7.11
N ARG A 115 8.43 0.27 6.11
CA ARG A 115 7.15 0.99 6.16
C ARG A 115 5.95 0.05 6.21
N ALA A 116 5.99 -1.06 5.46
CA ALA A 116 4.98 -2.10 5.57
C ALA A 116 4.92 -2.68 6.99
N LYS A 117 6.08 -3.01 7.59
CA LYS A 117 6.14 -3.54 8.96
C LYS A 117 5.61 -2.55 10.01
N ALA A 118 5.97 -1.28 9.90
CA ALA A 118 5.44 -0.25 10.79
C ALA A 118 3.91 -0.11 10.66
N MET A 119 3.39 -0.18 9.42
CA MET A 119 1.94 -0.17 9.16
C MET A 119 1.26 -1.44 9.70
N GLU A 120 1.97 -2.56 9.69
CA GLU A 120 1.48 -3.84 10.22
C GLU A 120 1.25 -3.80 11.73
N GLU A 121 2.27 -3.40 12.47
CA GLU A 121 2.20 -3.24 13.92
C GLU A 121 1.08 -2.28 14.31
N ASN A 122 0.94 -1.22 13.52
CA ASN A 122 -0.04 -0.18 13.76
C ASN A 122 -1.49 -0.61 13.47
N TYR A 123 -1.79 -1.33 12.38
CA TYR A 123 -3.15 -1.82 12.14
C TYR A 123 -3.56 -2.88 13.18
N LYS A 124 -2.64 -3.74 13.64
CA LYS A 124 -2.91 -4.74 14.68
C LYS A 124 -3.32 -4.08 15.99
N ARG A 125 -2.65 -2.99 16.36
CA ARG A 125 -3.01 -2.20 17.55
C ARG A 125 -4.41 -1.57 17.42
N ILE A 126 -4.75 -1.00 16.27
CA ILE A 126 -6.09 -0.44 16.03
C ILE A 126 -7.17 -1.54 16.02
N GLN A 127 -6.86 -2.72 15.49
CA GLN A 127 -7.76 -3.88 15.52
C GLN A 127 -8.08 -4.29 16.96
N GLN A 128 -7.07 -4.36 17.84
CA GLN A 128 -7.28 -4.66 19.26
C GLN A 128 -8.17 -3.62 19.95
N ILE A 129 -8.01 -2.34 19.60
CA ILE A 129 -8.86 -1.27 20.12
C ILE A 129 -10.30 -1.43 19.60
N SER A 130 -10.51 -1.71 18.31
CA SER A 130 -11.84 -1.95 17.72
C SER A 130 -12.59 -3.07 18.47
N VAL A 131 -11.93 -4.22 18.67
CA VAL A 131 -12.50 -5.36 19.41
C VAL A 131 -12.79 -4.98 20.87
N SER A 132 -11.93 -4.19 21.49
CA SER A 132 -12.13 -3.73 22.87
C SER A 132 -13.31 -2.76 23.00
N VAL A 133 -13.56 -1.93 21.98
CA VAL A 133 -14.72 -1.03 21.93
C VAL A 133 -16.02 -1.81 21.67
N GLU A 134 -15.99 -2.83 20.82
CA GLU A 134 -17.11 -3.76 20.61
C GLU A 134 -17.50 -4.43 21.93
N ASN A 135 -16.52 -4.97 22.67
CA ASN A 135 -16.76 -5.54 24.00
C ASN A 135 -17.29 -4.52 25.02
N LEU A 136 -16.88 -3.25 24.92
CA LEU A 136 -17.35 -2.17 25.80
C LEU A 136 -18.81 -1.77 25.51
N LYS A 137 -19.28 -1.98 24.28
CA LYS A 137 -20.67 -1.73 23.88
C LYS A 137 -21.63 -2.64 24.63
N GLU A 138 -21.27 -3.91 24.76
CA GLU A 138 -22.04 -4.95 25.47
C GLU A 138 -21.86 -4.88 27.00
N TYR A 139 -20.83 -4.19 27.48
CA TYR A 139 -20.55 -4.03 28.90
C TYR A 139 -21.43 -2.96 29.56
N ALA A 140 -22.17 -3.34 30.62
CA ALA A 140 -23.06 -2.48 31.38
C ALA A 140 -22.58 -2.18 32.83
N GLY A 141 -21.28 -2.30 33.10
CA GLY A 141 -20.74 -2.05 34.45
C GLY A 141 -20.51 -0.56 34.77
N PRO A 142 -20.27 -0.21 36.05
CA PRO A 142 -20.11 1.18 36.51
C PRO A 142 -18.88 1.88 35.90
N ASP A 143 -17.81 1.16 35.61
CA ASP A 143 -16.54 1.72 35.08
C ASP A 143 -16.55 1.93 33.55
N ARG A 144 -17.73 1.84 32.91
CA ARG A 144 -17.86 1.92 31.44
C ARG A 144 -17.28 3.21 30.87
N ARG A 145 -17.42 4.32 31.58
CA ARG A 145 -16.91 5.65 31.18
C ARG A 145 -15.39 5.73 31.27
N GLU A 146 -14.79 5.18 32.32
CA GLU A 146 -13.33 5.14 32.50
C GLU A 146 -12.69 4.25 31.42
N LYS A 147 -13.26 3.07 31.17
CA LYS A 147 -12.82 2.18 30.09
C LYS A 147 -12.92 2.84 28.71
N TYR A 148 -13.99 3.61 28.46
CA TYR A 148 -14.14 4.38 27.24
C TYR A 148 -13.01 5.41 27.07
N GLN A 149 -12.73 6.21 28.12
CA GLN A 149 -11.67 7.22 28.09
C GLN A 149 -10.31 6.60 27.80
N LYS A 150 -9.99 5.49 28.49
CA LYS A 150 -8.76 4.75 28.26
C LYS A 150 -8.62 4.27 26.80
N LEU A 151 -9.69 3.70 26.22
CA LEU A 151 -9.67 3.26 24.82
C LEU A 151 -9.55 4.43 23.84
N GLN A 152 -10.12 5.58 24.16
CA GLN A 152 -9.98 6.79 23.37
C GLN A 152 -8.53 7.31 23.40
N ASP A 153 -7.89 7.34 24.56
CA ASP A 153 -6.49 7.73 24.70
C ASP A 153 -5.56 6.76 23.96
N GLU A 154 -5.79 5.45 24.08
CA GLU A 154 -5.05 4.42 23.35
C GLU A 154 -5.21 4.58 21.83
N TYR A 155 -6.41 4.95 21.36
CA TYR A 155 -6.69 5.23 19.95
C TYR A 155 -5.93 6.48 19.47
N ASP A 156 -5.92 7.56 20.24
CA ASP A 156 -5.25 8.81 19.88
C ASP A 156 -3.72 8.63 19.87
N VAL A 157 -3.16 7.86 20.80
CA VAL A 157 -1.75 7.44 20.79
C VAL A 157 -1.44 6.59 19.56
N ALA A 158 -2.30 5.61 19.22
CA ALA A 158 -2.10 4.76 18.05
C ALA A 158 -2.28 5.52 16.71
N MET A 159 -3.01 6.64 16.71
CA MET A 159 -3.09 7.54 15.55
C MET A 159 -1.84 8.39 15.39
N THR A 160 -1.33 8.94 16.49
CA THR A 160 -0.15 9.82 16.49
C THR A 160 1.17 9.06 16.30
N SER A 161 1.24 7.79 16.69
CA SER A 161 2.46 6.97 16.59
C SER A 161 2.77 6.44 15.18
N SER A 162 1.90 6.67 14.20
CA SER A 162 2.03 6.15 12.82
C SER A 162 2.45 7.27 11.86
N GLU A 163 3.23 6.93 10.84
CA GLU A 163 3.38 7.78 9.65
C GLU A 163 1.98 8.26 9.22
N ASN A 164 1.81 9.59 9.19
CA ASN A 164 0.54 10.19 8.84
C ASN A 164 0.21 9.77 7.41
N HIS A 165 -0.96 9.17 7.21
CA HIS A 165 -1.40 8.60 5.94
C HIS A 165 -1.11 9.57 4.78
N THR A 166 -0.47 9.09 3.71
CA THR A 166 -0.35 9.91 2.49
C THR A 166 -1.76 10.31 2.07
N ALA A 167 -2.01 11.62 1.90
CA ALA A 167 -3.33 12.21 1.63
C ALA A 167 -4.11 11.56 0.45
N HIS A 168 -3.46 10.73 -0.35
CA HIS A 168 -4.04 9.90 -1.40
C HIS A 168 -4.99 8.81 -0.88
N ASP A 169 -4.69 8.17 0.26
CA ASP A 169 -5.52 7.06 0.78
C ASP A 169 -6.80 7.55 1.46
N TYR A 170 -6.70 8.65 2.20
CA TYR A 170 -7.85 9.31 2.84
C TYR A 170 -8.89 9.78 1.81
N ARG A 171 -8.44 10.30 0.66
CA ARG A 171 -9.31 10.74 -0.45
C ARG A 171 -10.00 9.59 -1.17
N ARG A 172 -9.46 8.37 -1.15
CA ARG A 172 -10.10 7.20 -1.76
C ARG A 172 -11.27 6.68 -0.91
N THR A 173 -11.24 6.94 0.40
CA THR A 173 -12.33 6.65 1.36
C THR A 173 -13.34 7.79 1.51
N GLN A 174 -12.99 9.04 1.15
CA GLN A 174 -13.91 10.16 1.09
C GLN A 174 -14.20 10.52 -0.36
N SER A 175 -15.13 9.81 -0.99
CA SER A 175 -15.76 10.23 -2.26
C SER A 175 -16.68 11.43 -2.02
N ILE A 176 -16.11 12.55 -1.62
CA ILE A 176 -16.74 13.88 -1.65
C ILE A 176 -15.78 14.81 -2.38
N PRO A 177 -16.11 15.28 -3.59
CA PRO A 177 -15.31 16.27 -4.27
C PRO A 177 -15.42 17.60 -3.50
N PRO A 178 -14.31 18.24 -3.07
CA PRO A 178 -14.40 19.61 -2.61
C PRO A 178 -14.74 20.50 -3.83
N HIS A 179 -15.85 21.22 -3.72
CA HIS A 179 -16.22 22.29 -4.63
C HIS A 179 -15.17 23.41 -4.61
N SER A 180 -14.99 24.02 -5.79
CA SER A 180 -14.32 25.30 -6.08
C SER A 180 -12.78 25.35 -5.99
N GLY A 181 -12.14 25.55 -7.16
CA GLY A 181 -10.71 25.86 -7.28
C GLY A 181 -10.08 25.32 -8.57
N PHE A 182 -10.30 26.00 -9.70
CA PHE A 182 -9.76 25.64 -11.01
C PHE A 182 -8.26 26.00 -11.07
N GLY A 183 -7.37 25.01 -11.18
CA GLY A 183 -5.92 25.25 -11.26
C GLY A 183 -5.15 24.10 -11.87
N PHE A 184 -4.39 24.40 -12.93
CA PHE A 184 -3.43 23.53 -13.64
C PHE A 184 -2.55 22.70 -12.68
N TRP A 185 -2.12 23.30 -11.56
CA TRP A 185 -1.33 22.66 -10.51
C TRP A 185 -2.01 21.45 -9.83
N ARG A 186 -3.35 21.37 -9.81
CA ARG A 186 -4.07 20.20 -9.28
C ARG A 186 -4.01 19.02 -10.25
N HIS A 187 -4.05 19.27 -11.56
CA HIS A 187 -3.90 18.23 -12.58
C HIS A 187 -2.48 17.68 -12.57
N VAL A 188 -1.48 18.55 -12.46
CA VAL A 188 -0.07 18.12 -12.35
C VAL A 188 0.15 17.29 -11.09
N ARG A 189 -0.33 17.75 -9.92
CA ARG A 189 -0.17 17.00 -8.66
C ARG A 189 -0.98 15.69 -8.62
N GLY A 190 -2.16 15.69 -9.24
CA GLY A 190 -2.98 14.48 -9.43
C GLY A 190 -2.32 13.48 -10.36
N PHE A 191 -1.72 13.96 -11.46
CA PHE A 191 -0.94 13.16 -12.40
C PHE A 191 0.28 12.56 -11.73
N PHE A 192 1.09 13.33 -10.99
CA PHE A 192 2.23 12.77 -10.26
C PHE A 192 1.83 11.79 -9.15
N GLY A 193 0.70 12.00 -8.48
CA GLY A 193 0.16 11.04 -7.51
C GLY A 193 -0.31 9.73 -8.17
N TRP A 194 -1.01 9.83 -9.30
CA TRP A 194 -1.44 8.69 -10.11
C TRP A 194 -0.25 7.95 -10.71
N LEU A 195 0.74 8.69 -11.25
CA LEU A 195 1.98 8.16 -11.80
C LEU A 195 2.80 7.48 -10.71
N GLY A 196 2.86 8.03 -9.50
CA GLY A 196 3.52 7.39 -8.35
C GLY A 196 2.85 6.07 -7.96
N HIS A 197 1.52 6.00 -7.97
CA HIS A 197 0.80 4.75 -7.72
C HIS A 197 0.99 3.72 -8.84
N PHE A 198 0.97 4.17 -10.10
CA PHE A 198 1.20 3.33 -11.27
C PHE A 198 2.65 2.82 -11.31
N ALA A 199 3.63 3.68 -11.01
CA ALA A 199 5.04 3.33 -10.95
C ALA A 199 5.35 2.39 -9.77
N ALA A 200 4.68 2.55 -8.62
CA ALA A 200 4.91 1.68 -7.47
C ALA A 200 4.31 0.27 -7.65
N VAL A 201 3.23 0.13 -8.43
CA VAL A 201 2.46 -1.12 -8.52
C VAL A 201 2.63 -1.81 -9.87
N THR A 202 2.55 -1.08 -10.98
CA THR A 202 2.49 -1.67 -12.33
C THR A 202 3.86 -1.77 -12.98
N PHE A 203 4.74 -0.78 -12.75
CA PHE A 203 6.06 -0.73 -13.38
C PHE A 203 6.94 -1.96 -13.08
N PRO A 204 6.99 -2.52 -11.86
CA PRO A 204 7.81 -3.71 -11.59
C PRO A 204 7.38 -4.94 -12.37
N TYR A 205 6.08 -5.07 -12.69
CA TYR A 205 5.59 -6.17 -13.51
C TYR A 205 5.91 -5.94 -14.99
N MET A 206 5.81 -4.69 -15.46
CA MET A 206 6.21 -4.34 -16.83
C MET A 206 7.71 -4.53 -17.05
N SER A 207 8.53 -4.25 -16.03
CA SER A 207 9.98 -4.45 -16.14
C SER A 207 10.38 -5.92 -16.24
N LEU A 208 9.50 -6.89 -15.94
CA LEU A 208 9.73 -8.31 -16.19
C LEU A 208 9.80 -8.68 -17.68
N ILE A 209 9.31 -7.81 -18.56
CA ILE A 209 9.44 -8.02 -20.02
C ILE A 209 10.92 -8.04 -20.43
N VAL A 210 11.75 -7.19 -19.81
CA VAL A 210 13.19 -7.08 -20.12
C VAL A 210 13.96 -8.39 -19.81
N PRO A 211 13.90 -8.97 -18.59
CA PRO A 211 14.55 -10.24 -18.32
C PRO A 211 14.02 -11.38 -19.20
N VAL A 212 12.71 -11.44 -19.47
CA VAL A 212 12.15 -12.46 -20.36
C VAL A 212 12.72 -12.30 -21.78
N ALA A 213 12.74 -11.07 -22.32
CA ALA A 213 13.31 -10.79 -23.63
C ALA A 213 14.81 -11.11 -23.71
N LEU A 214 15.57 -10.86 -22.64
CA LEU A 214 16.99 -11.24 -22.55
C LEU A 214 17.19 -12.75 -22.63
N LEU A 215 16.27 -13.56 -22.12
CA LEU A 215 16.39 -15.02 -22.15
C LEU A 215 16.01 -15.62 -23.51
N VAL A 216 15.30 -14.89 -24.39
CA VAL A 216 14.87 -15.43 -25.70
C VAL A 216 16.05 -15.83 -26.59
N PRO A 217 17.07 -14.96 -26.85
CA PRO A 217 18.23 -15.35 -27.67
C PRO A 217 18.99 -16.54 -27.07
N PHE A 218 19.15 -16.56 -25.74
CA PHE A 218 19.80 -17.66 -25.03
C PHE A 218 19.03 -18.97 -25.20
N GLY A 219 17.70 -18.95 -25.05
CA GLY A 219 16.86 -20.14 -25.23
C GLY A 219 16.87 -20.66 -26.68
N VAL A 220 16.83 -19.75 -27.66
CA VAL A 220 16.94 -20.11 -29.08
C VAL A 220 18.30 -20.74 -29.38
N TRP A 221 19.38 -20.16 -28.86
CA TRP A 221 20.72 -20.74 -28.97
C TRP A 221 20.81 -22.11 -28.29
N PHE A 222 20.27 -22.27 -27.09
CA PHE A 222 20.30 -23.54 -26.36
C PHE A 222 19.57 -24.67 -27.09
N VAL A 223 18.42 -24.37 -27.73
CA VAL A 223 17.63 -25.38 -28.47
C VAL A 223 18.25 -25.70 -29.83
N ASN A 224 18.85 -24.72 -30.51
CA ASN A 224 19.40 -24.90 -31.87
C ASN A 224 20.89 -25.28 -31.87
N GLY A 225 21.61 -25.07 -30.77
CA GLY A 225 23.04 -25.29 -30.61
C GLY A 225 23.41 -26.58 -29.87
N LEU A 226 22.42 -27.31 -29.35
CA LEU A 226 22.52 -28.71 -28.91
C LEU A 226 22.11 -29.65 -30.06
#